data_AF-A0A1M6MFF9-F1
#
_entry.id   AF-A0A1M6MFF9-F1
#
_cell.length_a   1.000
_cell.length_b   1.000
_cell.length_c   1.000
_cell.angle_alpha   90.00
_cell.angle_beta   90.00
_cell.angle_gamma   90.00
#
_symmetry.space_group_name_H-M   'P 1'
#
loop_
_entity.id
_entity.type
_entity.pdbx_description
1 polymer ?
#
loop_
_entity_poly.entity_id
_entity_poly.type
_entity_poly.pdbx_seq_one_letter_code
_entity_poly.pdbx_strand_id
1 'polypeptide(L)' 'MKTSVCREIIVEFIHTMKDKKGFVTVNQHEVANAFGLNSGSISRVLKSLIEEGKIVKVVPHSSGRPAVYRVVA' A
#
# COMPACT_ATOMS: atom_id res chain seq x y z
N MET A 1 5.31 16.44 10.62
CA MET A 1 5.19 16.02 9.20
C MET A 1 3.72 16.09 8.81
N LYS A 2 3.37 16.85 7.76
CA LYS A 2 1.99 16.89 7.24
C LYS A 2 1.65 15.51 6.70
N THR A 3 0.52 14.94 7.13
CA THR A 3 0.00 13.61 6.76
C THR A 3 -0.13 13.38 5.25
N SER A 4 -0.14 14.45 4.43
CA SER A 4 -0.20 14.40 2.96
C SER A 4 0.99 13.69 2.31
N VAL A 5 2.21 13.94 2.81
CA VAL A 5 3.44 13.46 2.17
C VAL A 5 3.56 11.94 2.25
N CYS A 6 3.21 11.35 3.40
CA CYS A 6 3.26 9.89 3.56
C CYS A 6 2.25 9.18 2.66
N ARG A 7 1.11 9.82 2.39
CA ARG A 7 0.09 9.28 1.50
C ARG A 7 0.57 9.29 0.05
N GLU A 8 1.09 10.41 -0.42
CA GLU A 8 1.58 10.57 -1.80
C GLU A 8 2.68 9.56 -2.12
N ILE A 9 3.64 9.37 -1.22
CA ILE A 9 4.73 8.40 -1.37
C ILE A 9 4.20 6.96 -1.49
N ILE A 10 3.25 6.56 -0.64
CA ILE A 10 2.69 5.19 -0.68
C ILE A 10 1.87 4.98 -1.96
N VAL A 11 1.14 6.00 -2.40
CA VAL A 11 0.39 5.95 -3.66
C VAL A 11 1.36 5.79 -4.84
N GLU A 12 2.40 6.61 -4.91
CA GLU A 12 3.42 6.53 -5.97
C GLU A 12 4.13 5.17 -5.98
N PHE A 13 4.47 4.64 -4.79
CA PHE A 13 5.01 3.29 -4.64
C PHE A 13 4.06 2.24 -5.22
N ILE A 14 2.77 2.29 -4.89
CA ILE A 14 1.76 1.35 -5.42
C ILE A 14 1.66 1.45 -6.94
N HIS A 15 1.66 2.67 -7.49
CA HIS A 15 1.57 2.89 -8.93
C HIS A 15 2.81 2.41 -9.69
N THR A 16 3.99 2.54 -9.07
CA THR A 16 5.27 2.11 -9.65
C THR A 16 5.47 0.60 -9.55
N MET A 17 5.04 -0.01 -8.44
CA MET A 17 5.26 -1.43 -8.14
C MET A 17 4.16 -2.36 -8.65
N LYS A 18 3.06 -1.82 -9.21
CA LYS A 18 2.02 -2.66 -9.81
C LYS A 18 2.56 -3.36 -11.05
N ASP A 19 2.16 -4.62 -11.22
CA ASP A 19 2.48 -5.39 -12.41
C ASP A 19 1.63 -4.96 -13.62
N LYS A 20 1.89 -5.58 -14.78
CA LYS A 20 1.14 -5.32 -16.02
C LYS A 20 -0.36 -5.63 -15.92
N LYS A 21 -0.77 -6.42 -14.94
CA LYS A 21 -2.17 -6.78 -14.66
C LYS A 21 -2.81 -5.88 -13.59
N GLY A 22 -2.06 -4.91 -13.06
CA GLY A 22 -2.51 -3.97 -12.04
C GLY A 22 -2.47 -4.52 -10.62
N PHE A 23 -1.78 -5.63 -10.34
CA PHE A 23 -1.61 -6.14 -8.99
C PHE A 23 -0.32 -5.62 -8.38
N VAL A 24 -0.37 -5.28 -7.09
CA VAL A 24 0.79 -4.88 -6.29
C VAL A 24 0.85 -5.76 -5.06
N THR A 25 2.06 -6.25 -4.77
CA THR A 25 2.34 -6.97 -3.53
C THR A 25 2.95 -6.01 -2.54
N VAL A 26 2.29 -5.81 -1.40
CA VAL A 26 2.72 -4.85 -0.38
C VAL A 26 3.10 -5.60 0.88
N ASN A 27 4.39 -5.56 1.19
CA ASN A 27 4.90 -5.94 2.50
C ASN A 27 5.00 -4.68 3.37
N GLN A 28 4.09 -4.56 4.33
CA GLN A 28 4.01 -3.36 5.18
C GLN A 28 5.30 -3.12 5.97
N HIS A 29 6.05 -4.16 6.34
CA HIS A 29 7.32 -4.01 7.07
C HIS A 29 8.41 -3.44 6.17
N GLU A 30 8.52 -3.91 4.93
CA GLU A 30 9.51 -3.39 3.97
C GLU A 30 9.20 -1.95 3.57
N VAL A 31 7.93 -1.64 3.32
CA VAL A 31 7.48 -0.27 3.02
C VAL A 31 7.68 0.65 4.23
N ALA A 32 7.40 0.18 5.44
CA ALA A 32 7.66 0.92 6.68
C ALA A 32 9.14 1.27 6.80
N ASN A 33 10.02 0.28 6.60
CA ASN A 33 11.45 0.46 6.71
C ASN A 33 12.01 1.39 5.60
N ALA A 34 11.56 1.19 4.36
CA ALA A 34 12.03 1.97 3.20
C ALA A 34 11.72 3.47 3.31
N PHE A 35 10.56 3.81 3.88
CA PHE A 35 10.11 5.19 4.01
C PHE A 35 10.29 5.78 5.41
N GLY A 36 10.89 5.04 6.35
CA GLY A 36 11.01 5.45 7.76
C GLY A 36 9.64 5.69 8.42
N LEU A 37 8.61 4.99 7.96
CA LEU A 37 7.24 5.10 8.45
C LEU A 37 6.92 3.96 9.41
N ASN A 38 5.93 4.16 10.28
CA ASN A 38 5.40 3.04 11.05
C ASN A 38 4.35 2.26 10.22
N SER A 39 4.19 0.97 10.53
CA SER A 39 3.24 0.07 9.87
C SER A 39 1.79 0.56 9.97
N GLY A 40 1.45 1.25 11.07
CA GLY A 40 0.11 1.80 11.31
C GLY A 40 -0.27 2.91 10.31
N SER A 41 0.67 3.79 9.98
CA SER A 41 0.51 4.86 8.99
C SER A 41 0.26 4.28 7.61
N ILE A 42 1.02 3.25 7.23
CA ILE A 42 0.83 2.54 5.96
C ILE A 42 -0.53 1.85 5.94
N SER A 43 -0.90 1.16 7.01
CA SER A 43 -2.20 0.50 7.10
C SER A 43 -3.36 1.51 6.99
N ARG A 44 -3.21 2.71 7.57
CA ARG A 44 -4.23 3.77 7.46
C ARG A 44 -4.34 4.30 6.03
N VAL A 45 -3.22 4.53 5.35
CA VAL A 45 -3.23 4.97 3.95
C VAL A 45 -3.83 3.90 3.03
N LEU A 46 -3.41 2.63 3.17
CA LEU A 46 -3.97 1.53 2.40
C LEU A 46 -5.47 1.37 2.63
N LYS A 47 -5.95 1.54 3.88
CA LYS A 47 -7.37 1.51 4.19
C LYS A 47 -8.12 2.66 3.50
N SER A 48 -7.60 3.88 3.56
CA SER A 48 -8.18 5.03 2.86
C SER A 48 -8.23 4.83 1.34
N LEU A 49 -7.21 4.23 0.73
CA LEU A 49 -7.22 3.93 -0.71
C LEU A 49 -8.24 2.86 -1.09
N ILE A 50 -8.56 1.92 -0.19
CA ILE A 50 -9.64 0.95 -0.38
C ILE A 50 -11.00 1.64 -0.28
N GLU A 51 -11.20 2.47 0.74
CA GLU A 51 -12.45 3.21 0.95
C GLU A 51 -12.74 4.18 -0.21
N GLU A 52 -11.71 4.76 -0.81
CA GLU A 52 -11.80 5.58 -2.03
C GLU A 52 -11.98 4.75 -3.32
N GLY A 53 -11.92 3.42 -3.25
CA GLY A 53 -12.06 2.55 -4.42
C GLY A 53 -10.86 2.52 -5.37
N LYS A 54 -9.72 3.10 -4.99
CA LYS A 54 -8.49 3.14 -5.81
C LYS A 54 -7.74 1.82 -5.82
N ILE A 55 -7.85 1.05 -4.74
CA ILE A 55 -7.26 -0.29 -4.65
C ILE A 55 -8.26 -1.26 -4.01
N VAL A 56 -8.15 -2.54 -4.36
CA VAL A 56 -8.93 -3.63 -3.76
C VAL A 56 -7.97 -4.61 -3.13
N LYS A 57 -8.20 -4.99 -1.88
CA LYS A 57 -7.42 -6.04 -1.22
C LYS A 57 -7.83 -7.39 -1.76
N VAL A 58 -6.91 -8.08 -2.43
CA VAL A 58 -7.14 -9.39 -3.05
C VAL A 58 -6.69 -10.50 -2.11
N VAL A 59 -5.53 -10.34 -1.47
CA VAL A 59 -4.97 -11.30 -0.52
C VAL A 59 -4.66 -10.57 0.79
N PRO A 60 -5.19 -11.03 1.94
CA PRO A 60 -4.87 -10.44 3.23
C PRO A 60 -3.41 -10.71 3.63
N HIS A 61 -2.84 -9.80 4.40
CA HIS A 61 -1.54 -10.02 5.03
C HIS A 61 -1.67 -11.15 6.05
N SER A 62 -0.75 -12.12 6.02
CA SER A 62 -0.67 -13.19 7.02
C SER A 62 0.79 -13.41 7.39
N SER A 63 1.04 -14.09 8.51
CA SER A 63 2.39 -14.39 8.98
C SER A 63 3.21 -15.07 7.88
N GLY A 64 4.19 -14.36 7.33
CA GLY A 64 5.06 -14.84 6.25
C GLY A 64 4.54 -14.64 4.82
N ARG A 65 3.38 -13.98 4.61
CA ARG A 65 2.89 -13.64 3.26
C ARG A 65 2.49 -12.17 3.15
N PRO A 66 3.06 -11.41 2.19
CA PRO A 66 2.66 -10.03 1.95
C PRO A 66 1.22 -9.95 1.47
N ALA A 67 0.57 -8.80 1.71
CA ALA A 67 -0.77 -8.57 1.20
C ALA A 67 -0.71 -8.25 -0.29
N VAL A 68 -1.68 -8.71 -1.05
CA VAL A 68 -1.81 -8.38 -2.47
C VAL A 68 -3.01 -7.46 -2.66
N TYR A 69 -2.79 -6.36 -3.37
CA TYR A 69 -3.80 -5.39 -3.73
C TYR A 69 -3.89 -5.30 -5.24
N ARG A 70 -5.09 -5.07 -5.78
CA ARG A 70 -5.31 -4.73 -7.18
C ARG A 70 -5.58 -3.23 -7.26
N VAL A 71 -4.83 -2.52 -8.08
CA VAL A 71 -5.06 -1.11 -8.39
C VAL A 71 -6.24 -1.03 -9.36
N VAL A 72 -7.23 -0.23 -9.00
CA VAL A 72 -8.39 0.09 -9.82
C VAL A 72 -8.12 1.47 -10.40
N ALA A 73 -7.93 1.52 -11.72
CA ALA A 73 -7.68 2.75 -12.47
C ALA A 73 -8.98 3.52 -12.70
#